data_AF-A0A3B6VLW2-F1
#
_entry.id   AF-A0A3B6VLW2-F1
#
_cell.length_a   1.000
_cell.length_b   1.000
_cell.length_c   1.000
_cell.angle_alpha   90.00
_cell.angle_beta   90.00
_cell.angle_gamma   90.00
#
_symmetry.space_group_name_H-M   'P 1'
#
loop_
_entity.id
_entity.type
_entity.pdbx_description
1 polymer ?
#
loop_
_entity_poly.entity_id
_entity_poly.type
_entity_poly.pdbx_seq_one_letter_code
_entity_poly.pdbx_strand_id
1 'polypeptide(L)'
;MKEILKEYNNITIDNIEEVAQYIYELLKDGDLIIMNGDLGFGKTTFVRLLSRLLQSDDIVSSPSFTLINEYNIILNNKETILRHVDLYRLSSVAELDDIGFKDKIKEDGITMIEWGEKFIEYFDKPYYLFEIEMINNDSRLYRISLIK
;
A
#
# COMPACT_ATOMS: atom_id res chain seq x y z
N MET A 1 -8.63 7.41 -15.04
CA MET A 1 -8.85 8.82 -14.59
C MET A 1 -8.33 8.97 -13.17
N LYS A 2 -7.54 10.02 -12.85
CA LYS A 2 -7.00 10.28 -11.50
C LYS A 2 -7.83 11.34 -10.78
N GLU A 3 -8.31 11.03 -9.58
CA GLU A 3 -9.06 11.93 -8.69
C GLU A 3 -8.32 12.06 -7.35
N ILE A 4 -7.91 13.26 -6.96
CA ILE A 4 -7.23 13.48 -5.67
C ILE A 4 -8.30 13.53 -4.57
N LEU A 5 -8.19 12.63 -3.58
CA LEU A 5 -9.12 12.55 -2.46
C LEU A 5 -8.64 13.37 -1.27
N LYS A 6 -7.33 13.35 -1.00
CA LYS A 6 -6.72 14.03 0.14
C LYS A 6 -5.22 14.26 -0.10
N GLU A 7 -4.74 15.38 0.43
CA GLU A 7 -3.32 15.70 0.48
C GLU A 7 -2.98 16.17 1.90
N TYR A 8 -1.86 15.66 2.43
CA TYR A 8 -1.27 16.07 3.68
C TYR A 8 0.14 16.61 3.42
N ASN A 9 0.43 17.77 3.97
CA ASN A 9 1.72 18.45 3.81
C ASN A 9 2.44 18.53 5.15
N ASN A 10 3.77 18.47 5.13
CA ASN A 10 4.63 18.54 6.31
C ASN A 10 4.30 17.48 7.39
N ILE A 11 3.99 16.26 6.96
CA ILE A 11 3.77 15.13 7.87
C ILE A 11 5.10 14.59 8.33
N THR A 12 5.22 14.39 9.63
CA THR A 12 6.38 13.84 10.33
C THR A 12 5.99 12.50 10.95
N ILE A 13 6.93 11.83 11.62
CA ILE A 13 6.63 10.59 12.35
C ILE A 13 5.60 10.78 13.47
N ASP A 14 5.49 12.01 14.01
CA ASP A 14 4.62 12.29 15.15
C ASP A 14 3.13 12.43 14.76
N ASN A 15 2.84 12.69 13.48
CA ASN A 15 1.46 12.90 12.99
C ASN A 15 1.10 12.05 11.77
N ILE A 16 1.96 11.12 11.35
CA ILE A 16 1.67 10.16 10.26
C ILE A 16 0.43 9.29 10.54
N GLU A 17 0.06 9.11 11.81
CA GLU A 17 -1.15 8.39 12.21
C GLU A 17 -2.42 9.01 11.61
N GLU A 18 -2.46 10.33 11.39
CA GLU A 18 -3.60 11.00 10.74
C GLU A 18 -3.79 10.54 9.29
N VAL A 19 -2.69 10.27 8.58
CA VAL A 19 -2.71 9.75 7.21
C VAL A 19 -3.18 8.29 7.19
N ALA A 20 -2.68 7.49 8.15
CA ALA A 20 -3.07 6.10 8.29
C ALA A 20 -4.55 5.95 8.65
N GLN A 21 -5.06 6.80 9.55
CA GLN A 21 -6.47 6.84 9.94
C GLN A 21 -7.37 7.16 8.75
N TYR A 22 -7.00 8.15 7.93
CA TYR A 22 -7.76 8.49 6.73
C TYR A 22 -7.83 7.32 5.74
N ILE A 23 -6.71 6.63 5.51
CA ILE A 23 -6.71 5.44 4.65
C ILE A 23 -7.57 4.33 5.26
N TYR A 24 -7.44 4.06 6.57
CA TYR A 24 -8.26 3.07 7.28
C TYR A 24 -9.78 3.32 7.07
N GLU A 25 -10.23 4.57 7.14
CA GLU A 25 -11.64 4.93 6.94
C GLU A 25 -12.13 4.79 5.49
N LEU A 26 -11.22 4.81 4.52
CA LEU A 26 -11.55 4.61 3.11
C LEU A 26 -11.68 3.12 2.75
N LEU A 27 -10.96 2.25 3.45
CA LEU A 27 -10.76 0.86 3.05
C LEU A 27 -12.05 0.04 3.04
N LYS A 28 -12.17 -0.75 1.98
CA LYS A 28 -13.16 -1.79 1.76
C LYS A 28 -12.44 -3.08 1.36
N ASP A 29 -13.11 -4.19 1.65
CA ASP A 29 -12.62 -5.50 1.23
C ASP A 29 -12.46 -5.54 -0.30
N GLY A 30 -11.33 -6.07 -0.76
CA GLY A 30 -10.93 -6.11 -2.17
C GLY A 30 -10.16 -4.88 -2.67
N ASP A 31 -9.94 -3.86 -1.83
CA ASP A 31 -9.22 -2.67 -2.24
C ASP A 31 -7.74 -2.94 -2.56
N LEU A 32 -7.26 -2.22 -3.58
CA LEU A 32 -5.87 -2.21 -4.01
C LEU A 32 -5.29 -0.82 -3.74
N ILE A 33 -4.14 -0.79 -3.07
CA ILE A 33 -3.36 0.42 -2.83
C ILE A 33 -1.99 0.26 -3.50
N ILE A 34 -1.67 1.16 -4.42
CA ILE A 34 -0.34 1.28 -5.01
C ILE A 34 0.41 2.37 -4.26
N MET A 35 1.54 2.01 -3.65
CA MET A 35 2.38 2.92 -2.90
C MET A 35 3.57 3.37 -3.74
N ASN A 36 3.56 4.65 -4.11
CA ASN A 36 4.62 5.30 -4.86
C ASN A 36 5.43 6.23 -3.94
N GLY A 37 6.75 6.15 -4.03
CA GLY A 37 7.68 6.99 -3.28
C GLY A 37 9.06 6.36 -3.29
N ASP A 38 10.11 7.16 -3.11
CA ASP A 38 11.47 6.65 -3.24
C ASP A 38 11.86 5.67 -2.13
N LEU A 39 13.02 5.03 -2.32
CA LEU A 39 13.63 4.18 -1.30
C LEU A 39 13.85 4.98 -0.02
N GLY A 40 13.41 4.42 1.12
CA GLY A 40 13.55 5.07 2.42
C GLY A 40 12.46 6.11 2.75
N PHE A 41 11.45 6.31 1.90
CA PHE A 41 10.35 7.25 2.19
C PHE A 41 9.29 6.67 3.16
N GLY A 42 9.53 5.49 3.71
CA GLY A 42 8.70 4.94 4.80
C GLY A 42 7.47 4.16 4.34
N LYS A 43 7.46 3.62 3.11
CA LYS A 43 6.37 2.75 2.62
C LYS A 43 6.08 1.58 3.57
N THR A 44 7.06 0.74 3.87
CA THR A 44 6.89 -0.36 4.85
C THR A 44 6.52 0.15 6.26
N THR A 45 7.01 1.32 6.67
CA THR A 45 6.61 1.94 7.95
C THR A 45 5.12 2.26 7.96
N PHE A 46 4.60 2.79 6.86
CA PHE A 46 3.18 3.07 6.71
C PHE A 46 2.32 1.81 6.74
N VAL A 47 2.74 0.73 6.05
CA VAL A 47 2.04 -0.57 6.10
C VAL A 47 1.95 -1.09 7.53
N ARG A 48 3.03 -0.96 8.31
CA ARG A 48 3.05 -1.37 9.73
C ARG A 48 2.13 -0.53 10.60
N LEU A 49 1.99 0.76 10.33
CA LEU A 49 1.07 1.63 11.07
C LEU A 49 -0.38 1.24 10.74
N LEU A 50 -0.70 1.08 9.46
CA LEU A 50 -2.03 0.72 9.01
C LEU A 50 -2.45 -0.67 9.48
N SER A 51 -1.55 -1.66 9.50
CA SER A 51 -1.85 -3.01 9.99
C SER A 51 -2.25 -3.01 11.47
N ARG A 52 -1.69 -2.10 12.29
CA ARG A 52 -2.08 -1.93 13.70
C ARG A 52 -3.47 -1.34 13.86
N LEU A 53 -3.83 -0.35 13.03
CA LEU A 53 -5.20 0.19 12.99
C LEU A 53 -6.21 -0.89 12.59
N LEU A 54 -5.77 -1.80 11.72
CA LEU A 54 -6.50 -2.98 11.29
C LEU A 54 -6.38 -4.16 12.28
N GLN A 55 -5.94 -3.93 13.53
CA GLN A 55 -5.89 -4.93 14.61
C GLN A 55 -5.08 -6.19 14.28
N SER A 56 -4.03 -6.07 13.46
CA SER A 56 -3.10 -7.17 13.22
C SER A 56 -2.13 -7.36 14.38
N ASP A 57 -1.98 -8.60 14.84
CA ASP A 57 -0.94 -9.00 15.79
C ASP A 57 0.37 -9.46 15.09
N ASP A 58 0.39 -9.46 13.75
CA ASP A 58 1.53 -9.96 12.98
C ASP A 58 2.70 -8.96 12.93
N ILE A 59 3.92 -9.50 12.83
CA ILE A 59 5.13 -8.69 12.68
C ILE A 59 5.28 -8.26 11.21
N VAL A 60 4.92 -7.00 10.92
CA VAL A 60 5.09 -6.43 9.57
C VAL A 60 6.54 -6.12 9.26
N SER A 61 7.03 -6.74 8.18
CA SER A 61 8.36 -6.55 7.62
C SER A 61 8.29 -6.33 6.10
N SER A 62 9.34 -5.77 5.52
CA SER A 62 9.38 -5.52 4.07
C SER A 62 9.47 -6.87 3.32
N PRO A 63 8.57 -7.12 2.34
CA PRO A 63 8.56 -8.35 1.57
C PRO A 63 9.54 -8.30 0.40
N SER A 64 10.60 -7.46 0.42
CA SER A 64 11.53 -7.36 -0.72
C SER A 64 12.18 -8.70 -1.13
N PHE A 65 12.22 -9.71 -0.26
CA PHE A 65 12.71 -11.06 -0.57
C PHE A 65 11.60 -12.09 -0.80
N THR A 66 10.52 -12.03 -0.03
CA THR A 66 9.36 -12.93 -0.14
C THR A 66 8.42 -12.54 -1.28
N LEU A 67 8.59 -11.33 -1.81
CA LEU A 67 7.72 -10.57 -2.73
C LEU A 67 6.35 -10.24 -2.15
N ILE A 68 5.75 -11.15 -1.38
CA ILE A 68 4.44 -11.02 -0.76
C ILE A 68 4.52 -11.53 0.68
N ASN A 69 4.04 -10.72 1.61
CA ASN A 69 3.69 -11.12 2.97
C ASN A 69 2.18 -10.99 3.15
N GLU A 70 1.57 -11.91 3.90
CA GLU A 70 0.16 -11.85 4.29
C GLU A 70 0.07 -11.65 5.80
N TYR A 71 -0.84 -10.78 6.24
CA TYR A 71 -1.09 -10.48 7.64
C TYR A 71 -2.58 -10.60 7.95
N ASN A 72 -2.93 -11.22 9.07
CA ASN A 72 -4.30 -11.30 9.55
C ASN A 72 -4.73 -9.94 10.09
N ILE A 73 -5.89 -9.45 9.66
CA ILE A 73 -6.44 -8.16 10.05
C ILE A 73 -7.94 -8.25 10.33
N ILE A 74 -8.46 -7.27 11.06
CA ILE A 74 -9.89 -7.02 11.23
C ILE A 74 -10.29 -5.78 10.42
N LEU A 75 -11.20 -5.97 9.46
CA LEU A 75 -11.82 -4.90 8.69
C LEU A 75 -13.33 -4.94 8.88
N ASN A 76 -13.94 -3.83 9.30
CA ASN A 76 -15.39 -3.75 9.54
C ASN A 76 -15.94 -4.89 10.44
N ASN A 77 -15.21 -5.21 11.52
CA ASN A 77 -15.50 -6.31 12.46
C ASN A 77 -15.49 -7.72 11.83
N LYS A 78 -14.76 -7.92 10.73
CA LYS A 78 -14.55 -9.24 10.11
C LYS A 78 -13.07 -9.52 9.92
N GLU A 79 -12.67 -10.77 10.15
CA GLU A 79 -11.35 -11.25 9.80
C GLU A 79 -11.15 -11.25 8.29
N THR A 80 -10.01 -10.72 7.84
CA THR A 80 -9.56 -10.73 6.45
C THR A 80 -8.04 -10.67 6.38
N ILE A 81 -7.47 -10.55 5.19
CA ILE A 81 -6.02 -10.56 4.95
C ILE A 81 -5.56 -9.21 4.39
N LEU A 82 -4.45 -8.71 4.92
CA LEU A 82 -3.64 -7.66 4.31
C LEU A 82 -2.47 -8.31 3.57
N ARG A 83 -2.44 -8.16 2.24
CA ARG A 83 -1.33 -8.58 1.39
C ARG A 83 -0.40 -7.40 1.18
N HIS A 84 0.82 -7.51 1.67
CA HIS A 84 1.87 -6.53 1.45
C HIS A 84 2.82 -7.08 0.39
N VAL A 85 2.89 -6.37 -0.74
CA VAL A 85 3.68 -6.74 -1.90
C VAL A 85 4.78 -5.71 -2.11
N ASP A 86 5.97 -6.15 -2.50
CA ASP A 86 7.07 -5.27 -2.93
C ASP A 86 7.59 -5.71 -4.29
N LEU A 87 7.37 -4.86 -5.29
CA LEU A 87 7.78 -5.11 -6.68
C LEU A 87 9.08 -4.38 -7.06
N TYR A 88 9.84 -3.88 -6.08
CA TYR A 88 11.08 -3.13 -6.32
C TYR A 88 12.06 -3.84 -7.25
N ARG A 89 12.19 -5.17 -7.10
CA ARG A 89 13.16 -6.00 -7.82
C ARG A 89 12.71 -6.40 -9.22
N LEU A 90 11.42 -6.31 -9.50
CA LEU A 90 10.90 -6.72 -10.80
C LEU A 90 11.07 -5.58 -11.80
N SER A 91 11.34 -5.97 -13.05
CA SER A 91 11.64 -5.03 -14.14
C SER A 91 10.65 -5.09 -15.28
N SER A 92 9.80 -6.12 -15.35
CA SER A 92 8.82 -6.27 -16.44
C SER A 92 7.56 -7.02 -16.03
N VAL A 93 6.46 -6.78 -16.77
CA VAL A 93 5.20 -7.52 -16.60
C VAL A 93 5.40 -9.02 -16.81
N ALA A 94 6.28 -9.43 -17.72
CA ALA A 94 6.60 -10.84 -17.93
C ALA A 94 7.13 -11.53 -16.65
N GLU A 95 7.93 -10.82 -15.85
CA GLU A 95 8.40 -11.36 -14.56
C GLU A 95 7.26 -11.51 -13.54
N LEU A 96 6.21 -10.67 -13.59
CA LEU A 96 5.01 -10.84 -12.76
C LEU A 96 4.24 -12.09 -13.17
N ASP A 97 4.11 -12.34 -14.46
CA ASP A 97 3.44 -13.52 -14.99
C ASP A 97 4.22 -14.80 -14.62
N ASP A 98 5.54 -14.79 -14.75
CA ASP A 98 6.42 -15.92 -14.42
C ASP A 98 6.32 -16.35 -12.95
N ILE A 99 6.07 -15.41 -12.04
CA ILE A 99 5.87 -15.71 -10.60
C ILE A 99 4.41 -16.03 -10.25
N GLY A 100 3.51 -16.08 -11.24
CA GLY A 100 2.08 -16.30 -11.05
C GLY A 100 1.43 -15.21 -10.20
N PHE A 101 1.82 -13.95 -10.39
CA PHE A 101 1.38 -12.84 -9.52
C PHE A 101 -0.15 -12.70 -9.48
N LYS A 102 -0.82 -12.92 -10.62
CA LYS A 102 -2.29 -12.85 -10.74
C LYS A 102 -3.01 -13.79 -9.78
N ASP A 103 -2.49 -15.01 -9.59
CA ASP A 103 -3.11 -16.02 -8.73
C ASP A 103 -2.90 -15.72 -7.24
N LYS A 104 -1.91 -14.88 -6.92
CA LYS A 104 -1.56 -14.49 -5.54
C LYS A 104 -2.34 -13.26 -5.06
N ILE A 105 -2.69 -12.35 -5.96
CA ILE A 105 -3.54 -11.20 -5.63
C ILE A 105 -5.00 -11.62 -5.73
N LYS A 106 -5.60 -11.90 -4.58
CA LYS A 106 -7.02 -12.27 -4.52
C LYS A 106 -7.93 -11.05 -4.53
N GLU A 107 -9.20 -11.30 -4.87
CA GLU A 107 -10.26 -10.29 -4.85
C GLU A 107 -10.74 -9.93 -3.44
N ASP A 108 -10.46 -10.77 -2.44
CA ASP A 108 -10.75 -10.52 -1.03
C ASP A 108 -9.58 -9.83 -0.32
N GLY A 109 -9.85 -9.20 0.82
CA GLY A 109 -8.83 -8.54 1.63
C GLY A 109 -8.26 -7.28 1.01
N ILE A 110 -7.24 -6.74 1.66
CA ILE A 110 -6.58 -5.50 1.24
C ILE A 110 -5.25 -5.88 0.59
N THR A 111 -4.93 -5.29 -0.55
CA THR A 111 -3.61 -5.45 -1.18
C THR A 111 -2.88 -4.11 -1.22
N MET A 112 -1.70 -4.04 -0.63
CA MET A 112 -0.80 -2.90 -0.68
C MET A 112 0.47 -3.26 -1.44
N ILE A 113 0.76 -2.54 -2.51
CA ILE A 113 1.89 -2.83 -3.41
C ILE A 113 2.87 -1.66 -3.38
N GLU A 114 4.07 -1.89 -2.83
CA GLU A 114 5.21 -1.01 -3.01
C GLU A 114 5.76 -1.14 -4.43
N TRP A 115 6.09 0.01 -5.05
CA TRP A 115 6.67 0.08 -6.40
C TRP A 115 5.75 -0.44 -7.52
N GLY A 116 4.43 -0.45 -7.28
CA GLY A 116 3.44 -0.89 -8.26
C GLY A 116 3.29 0.07 -9.44
N GLU A 117 3.77 1.31 -9.33
CA GLU A 117 3.73 2.29 -10.43
C GLU A 117 4.51 1.85 -11.68
N LYS A 118 5.46 0.92 -11.54
CA LYS A 118 6.16 0.29 -12.67
C LYS A 118 5.25 -0.59 -13.54
N PHE A 119 4.11 -1.01 -12.99
CA PHE A 119 3.23 -2.03 -13.56
C PHE A 119 1.78 -1.54 -13.63
N ILE A 120 1.56 -0.24 -13.81
CA ILE A 120 0.19 0.33 -13.87
C ILE A 120 -0.71 -0.33 -14.91
N GLU A 121 -0.14 -0.80 -16.03
CA GLU A 121 -0.88 -1.50 -17.09
C GLU A 121 -1.35 -2.91 -16.68
N TYR A 122 -0.80 -3.45 -15.60
CA TYR A 122 -1.19 -4.75 -15.06
C TYR A 122 -2.47 -4.69 -14.23
N PHE A 123 -2.85 -3.51 -13.72
CA PHE A 123 -4.02 -3.35 -12.86
C PHE A 123 -5.24 -2.93 -13.67
N ASP A 124 -6.24 -3.82 -13.73
CA ASP A 124 -7.47 -3.66 -14.52
C ASP A 124 -8.70 -3.23 -13.70
N LYS A 125 -8.50 -2.98 -12.39
CA LYS A 125 -9.53 -2.50 -11.46
C LYS A 125 -9.17 -1.13 -10.88
N PRO A 126 -10.16 -0.36 -10.40
CA PRO A 126 -9.87 0.86 -9.67
C PRO A 126 -8.96 0.60 -8.45
N TYR A 127 -8.06 1.52 -8.19
CA TYR A 127 -7.12 1.42 -7.08
C TYR A 127 -6.83 2.79 -6.45
N TYR A 128 -6.43 2.78 -5.19
CA TYR A 128 -5.90 3.95 -4.52
C TYR A 128 -4.42 4.10 -4.85
N LEU A 129 -4.02 5.28 -5.31
CA LEU A 129 -2.63 5.66 -5.45
C LEU A 129 -2.22 6.48 -4.23
N PHE A 130 -1.25 5.94 -3.48
CA PHE A 130 -0.67 6.56 -2.29
C PHE A 130 0.74 7.06 -2.62
N GLU A 131 0.88 8.36 -2.85
CA GLU A 131 2.15 8.99 -3.22
C GLU A 131 2.79 9.60 -1.98
N ILE A 132 4.08 9.31 -1.78
CA ILE A 132 4.91 9.83 -0.70
C ILE A 132 6.05 10.63 -1.33
N GLU A 133 6.18 11.90 -0.98
CA GLU A 133 7.25 12.78 -1.45
C GLU A 133 8.03 13.35 -0.26
N MET A 134 9.35 13.43 -0.36
CA MET A 134 10.18 14.06 0.66
C MET A 134 10.16 15.58 0.50
N ILE A 135 9.73 16.29 1.55
CA ILE A 135 9.81 17.76 1.59
C ILE A 135 11.18 18.16 2.16
N ASN A 136 11.57 17.55 3.27
CA ASN A 136 12.87 17.69 3.91
C ASN A 136 13.20 16.41 4.68
N ASN A 137 14.27 16.39 5.48
CA ASN A 137 14.70 15.19 6.19
C ASN A 137 13.62 14.61 7.11
N ASP A 138 12.84 15.48 7.78
CA ASP A 138 11.93 15.10 8.85
C ASP A 138 10.46 15.09 8.41
N SER A 139 10.14 15.69 7.25
CA SER A 139 8.77 15.78 6.77
C SER A 139 8.54 15.26 5.36
N ARG A 140 7.31 14.80 5.11
CA ARG A 140 6.82 14.23 3.86
C ARG A 140 5.50 14.88 3.45
N LEU A 141 5.23 14.84 2.14
CA LEU A 141 3.91 15.04 1.57
C LEU A 141 3.30 13.66 1.32
N TYR A 142 2.04 13.49 1.68
CA TYR A 142 1.25 12.31 1.36
C TYR A 142 0.06 12.70 0.49
N ARG A 143 -0.10 12.08 -0.67
CA ARG A 143 -1.23 12.29 -1.57
C ARG A 143 -1.96 10.99 -1.79
N ILE A 144 -3.27 11.00 -1.55
CA ILE A 144 -4.17 9.88 -1.77
C ILE A 144 -5.05 10.23 -2.96
N SER A 145 -4.97 9.43 -4.01
CA SER A 145 -5.80 9.56 -5.20
C SER A 145 -6.55 8.27 -5.50
N LEU A 146 -7.73 8.37 -6.10
CA LEU A 146 -8.43 7.24 -6.70
C LEU A 146 -8.13 7.21 -8.20
N ILE A 147 -7.67 6.05 -8.69
CA ILE A 147 -7.52 5.76 -10.12
C ILE A 147 -8.70 4.89 -10.55
N LYS A 148 -9.45 5.37 -11.53
CA LYS A 148 -10.59 4.68 -12.17
C LYS A 148 -10.26 4.27 -13.59
#